data_AF-A0A2P6RNU6-F1
#
_entry.id   AF-A0A2P6RNU6-F1
#
_cell.length_a   1.000
_cell.length_b   1.000
_cell.length_c   1.000
_cell.angle_alpha   90.00
_cell.angle_beta   90.00
_cell.angle_gamma   90.00
#
_symmetry.space_group_name_H-M   'P 1'
#
loop_
_entity.id
_entity.type
_entity.pdbx_description
1 polymer ?
#
loop_
_entity_poly.entity_id
_entity_poly.type
_entity_poly.pdbx_seq_one_letter_code
_entity_poly.pdbx_strand_id
1 'polypeptide(L)'
;MAQYIPTLDYYSNSLPKACTMYASSECYFGLNLKPMCDPSEVSYTIMPMMGYFEFIPHDPSAPPLSKKSPPRLLELADLEVGKEYELVISTYAGLCRYRVGDILQVTGFYNAAPQFRFVRRKNVLLSIDADKTDEAELQKGIDNATELLREFNTSVVEYTSYADTKTFPGHYVIYWELMVKDPSISAPSHEVLNRCCLVMEESLNSVYRQYRVSDKTIGPLEIRVVKSGTFEELMDYAISRGASINQYKAPRCVNFSPIMELLDSRVESVHFSPALPHWTPERRH
;
A
#
# COMPACT_ATOMS: atom_id res chain seq x y z
N MET A 1 -7.20 -5.90 -4.24
CA MET A 1 -6.80 -7.11 -3.48
C MET A 1 -6.37 -8.27 -4.40
N ALA A 2 -5.64 -8.02 -5.49
CA ALA A 2 -5.20 -9.09 -6.39
C ALA A 2 -4.24 -10.10 -5.70
N GLN A 3 -3.57 -9.67 -4.62
CA GLN A 3 -2.65 -10.48 -3.81
C GLN A 3 -3.24 -11.76 -3.21
N TYR A 4 -4.57 -11.86 -3.08
CA TYR A 4 -5.22 -13.06 -2.54
C TYR A 4 -5.69 -14.05 -3.61
N ILE A 5 -5.57 -13.71 -4.91
CA ILE A 5 -6.05 -14.57 -6.00
C ILE A 5 -5.44 -15.98 -5.93
N PRO A 6 -4.10 -16.17 -5.80
CA PRO A 6 -3.51 -17.51 -5.75
C PRO A 6 -4.02 -18.34 -4.56
N THR A 7 -4.17 -17.71 -3.39
CA THR A 7 -4.68 -18.36 -2.17
C THR A 7 -6.14 -18.78 -2.35
N LEU A 8 -6.97 -17.92 -2.93
CA LEU A 8 -8.37 -18.23 -3.23
C LEU A 8 -8.49 -19.35 -4.27
N ASP A 9 -7.63 -19.37 -5.29
CA ASP A 9 -7.61 -20.44 -6.29
C ASP A 9 -7.27 -21.78 -5.65
N TYR A 10 -6.29 -21.81 -4.75
CA TYR A 10 -5.92 -23.03 -4.01
C TYR A 10 -7.10 -23.59 -3.20
N TYR A 11 -7.75 -22.75 -2.37
CA TYR A 11 -8.84 -23.23 -1.51
C TYR A 11 -10.16 -23.49 -2.25
N SER A 12 -10.43 -22.75 -3.31
CA SER A 12 -11.67 -22.90 -4.07
C SER A 12 -11.59 -23.93 -5.19
N ASN A 13 -10.41 -24.53 -5.43
CA ASN A 13 -10.15 -25.35 -6.62
C ASN A 13 -10.45 -24.58 -7.92
N SER A 14 -9.91 -23.35 -7.99
CA SER A 14 -10.02 -22.43 -9.13
C SER A 14 -11.45 -22.04 -9.54
N LEU A 15 -12.39 -21.96 -8.58
CA LEU A 15 -13.73 -21.45 -8.88
C LEU A 15 -13.68 -19.98 -9.37
N PRO A 16 -14.64 -19.54 -10.20
CA PRO A 16 -14.71 -18.16 -10.66
C PRO A 16 -14.80 -17.16 -9.50
N LYS A 17 -14.01 -16.08 -9.56
CA LYS A 17 -13.94 -15.04 -8.52
C LYS A 17 -14.66 -13.81 -9.03
N ALA A 18 -15.89 -13.59 -8.55
CA ALA A 18 -16.72 -12.50 -9.04
C ALA A 18 -16.41 -11.18 -8.31
N CYS A 19 -15.81 -10.22 -9.01
CA CYS A 19 -15.68 -8.83 -8.55
C CYS A 19 -16.88 -8.02 -9.06
N THR A 20 -17.90 -7.83 -8.22
CA THR A 20 -19.22 -7.35 -8.68
C THR A 20 -19.37 -5.83 -8.65
N MET A 21 -18.77 -5.15 -7.68
CA MET A 21 -19.05 -3.74 -7.41
C MET A 21 -17.78 -2.93 -7.12
N TYR A 22 -17.84 -1.64 -7.45
CA TYR A 22 -16.86 -0.64 -7.07
C TYR A 22 -17.58 0.47 -6.30
N ALA A 23 -17.23 0.64 -5.03
CA ALA A 23 -17.85 1.57 -4.10
C ALA A 23 -16.88 2.00 -3.01
N SER A 24 -17.21 3.08 -2.31
CA SER A 24 -16.51 3.55 -1.11
C SER A 24 -17.49 4.09 -0.08
N SER A 25 -16.97 4.48 1.09
CA SER A 25 -17.77 5.12 2.14
C SER A 25 -18.37 6.46 1.70
N GLU A 26 -17.70 7.15 0.76
CA GLU A 26 -18.10 8.45 0.23
C GLU A 26 -19.19 8.34 -0.85
N CYS A 27 -19.18 7.28 -1.68
CA CYS A 27 -20.13 7.10 -2.77
C CYS A 27 -20.11 5.66 -3.34
N TYR A 28 -21.25 5.19 -3.84
CA TYR A 28 -21.31 4.00 -4.70
C TYR A 28 -21.02 4.40 -6.14
N PHE A 29 -20.05 3.77 -6.80
CA PHE A 29 -19.63 4.23 -8.13
C PHE A 29 -20.25 3.43 -9.25
N GLY A 30 -20.14 2.10 -9.21
CA GLY A 30 -20.50 1.27 -10.35
C GLY A 30 -20.39 -0.22 -10.10
N LEU A 31 -20.64 -0.99 -11.15
CA LEU A 31 -20.60 -2.45 -11.12
C LEU A 31 -19.89 -3.04 -12.33
N ASN A 32 -19.39 -4.26 -12.14
CA ASN A 32 -18.83 -5.07 -13.21
C ASN A 32 -19.97 -5.72 -14.00
N LEU A 33 -20.13 -5.34 -15.27
CA LEU A 33 -21.16 -5.90 -16.15
C LEU A 33 -20.79 -7.31 -16.67
N LYS A 34 -19.56 -7.77 -16.44
CA LYS A 34 -19.06 -9.11 -16.77
C LYS A 34 -18.50 -9.78 -15.51
N PRO A 35 -19.33 -10.14 -14.52
CA PRO A 35 -18.87 -10.59 -13.21
C PRO A 35 -18.07 -11.90 -13.24
N MET A 36 -18.12 -12.67 -14.34
CA MET A 36 -17.41 -13.94 -14.51
C MET A 36 -16.12 -13.81 -15.34
N CYS A 37 -15.66 -12.60 -15.65
CA CYS A 37 -14.39 -12.40 -16.35
C CYS A 37 -13.20 -12.80 -15.48
N ASP A 38 -12.03 -12.96 -16.11
CA ASP A 38 -10.80 -13.16 -15.36
C ASP A 38 -10.52 -11.95 -14.44
N PRO A 39 -10.02 -12.15 -13.20
CA PRO A 39 -9.69 -11.05 -12.29
C PRO A 39 -8.77 -9.97 -12.89
N SER A 40 -7.91 -10.30 -13.86
CA SER A 40 -7.03 -9.34 -14.55
C SER A 40 -7.76 -8.46 -15.59
N GLU A 41 -8.95 -8.88 -16.00
CA GLU A 41 -9.78 -8.22 -17.01
C GLU A 41 -10.97 -7.45 -16.39
N VAL A 42 -11.04 -7.37 -15.05
CA VAL A 42 -12.14 -6.69 -14.36
C VAL A 42 -12.17 -5.21 -14.72
N SER A 43 -13.33 -4.79 -15.23
CA SER A 43 -13.67 -3.39 -15.48
C SER A 43 -15.03 -3.03 -14.91
N TYR A 44 -15.11 -1.92 -14.20
CA TYR A 44 -16.32 -1.41 -13.58
C TYR A 44 -16.95 -0.32 -14.45
N THR A 45 -18.25 -0.41 -14.68
CA THR A 45 -19.02 0.63 -15.38
C THR A 45 -19.60 1.57 -14.34
N ILE A 46 -19.22 2.85 -14.39
CA ILE A 46 -19.77 3.87 -13.50
C ILE A 46 -21.25 4.06 -13.82
N MET A 47 -22.07 4.14 -12.77
CA MET A 47 -23.50 4.37 -12.86
C MET A 47 -23.78 5.88 -12.74
N PRO A 48 -24.14 6.58 -13.83
CA PRO A 48 -24.23 8.05 -13.84
C PRO A 48 -25.24 8.64 -12.85
N MET A 49 -26.18 7.83 -12.38
CA MET A 49 -27.23 8.24 -11.43
C MET A 49 -26.73 8.33 -9.97
N MET A 50 -25.55 7.77 -9.65
CA MET A 50 -25.06 7.70 -8.27
C MET A 50 -24.45 9.00 -7.75
N GLY A 51 -24.07 9.91 -8.65
CA GLY A 51 -23.44 11.18 -8.35
C GLY A 51 -22.94 11.85 -9.63
N TYR A 52 -22.36 13.04 -9.50
CA TYR A 52 -21.66 13.68 -10.61
C TYR A 52 -20.18 13.32 -10.56
N PHE A 53 -19.66 12.82 -11.68
CA PHE A 53 -18.31 12.26 -11.79
C PHE A 53 -17.45 13.09 -12.72
N GLU A 54 -16.31 13.52 -12.20
CA GLU A 54 -15.30 14.29 -12.90
C GLU A 54 -13.94 13.58 -12.78
N PHE A 55 -13.02 13.91 -13.68
CA PHE A 55 -11.75 13.19 -13.80
C PHE A 55 -10.58 14.14 -13.97
N ILE A 56 -9.52 13.93 -13.19
CA ILE A 56 -8.24 14.63 -13.37
C ILE A 56 -7.33 13.71 -14.17
N PRO A 57 -6.83 14.12 -15.35
CA PRO A 57 -5.83 13.36 -16.09
C PRO A 57 -4.62 13.01 -15.21
N HIS A 58 -4.25 11.73 -15.15
CA HIS A 58 -3.05 11.28 -14.46
C HIS A 58 -1.91 11.15 -15.47
N ASP A 59 -1.01 12.12 -15.46
CA ASP A 59 0.28 12.02 -16.14
C ASP A 59 1.36 11.89 -15.06
N PRO A 60 2.08 10.74 -14.99
CA PRO A 60 3.16 10.52 -14.03
C PRO A 60 4.30 11.53 -14.16
N SER A 61 4.47 12.15 -15.34
CA SER A 61 5.51 13.12 -15.63
C SER A 61 5.09 14.58 -15.39
N ALA A 62 3.79 14.82 -15.16
CA ALA A 62 3.29 16.17 -14.97
C ALA A 62 3.66 16.73 -13.59
N PRO A 63 3.99 18.04 -13.49
CA PRO A 63 4.28 18.70 -12.23
C PRO A 63 3.06 18.65 -11.29
N PRO A 64 3.30 18.65 -9.96
CA PRO A 64 2.22 18.63 -8.98
C PRO A 64 1.25 19.80 -9.19
N LEU A 65 -0.04 19.50 -9.11
CA LEU A 65 -1.12 20.46 -9.35
C LEU A 65 -0.94 21.72 -8.50
N SER A 66 -0.80 22.87 -9.16
CA SER A 66 -0.71 24.17 -8.48
C SER A 66 -2.10 24.64 -8.03
N LYS A 67 -2.23 25.15 -6.80
CA LYS A 67 -3.46 25.80 -6.32
C LYS A 67 -3.89 27.01 -7.18
N LYS A 68 -2.97 27.56 -7.99
CA LYS A 68 -3.19 28.75 -8.83
C LYS A 68 -3.79 28.41 -10.19
N SER A 69 -3.78 27.15 -10.60
CA SER A 69 -4.29 26.66 -11.88
C SER A 69 -4.97 25.31 -11.64
N PRO A 70 -6.26 25.28 -11.24
CA PRO A 70 -6.94 24.02 -11.00
C PRO A 70 -6.88 23.15 -12.28
N PRO A 71 -6.67 21.82 -12.15
CA PRO A 71 -6.65 20.94 -13.31
C PRO A 71 -7.95 21.07 -14.08
N ARG A 72 -7.85 21.04 -15.41
CA ARG A 72 -9.02 20.87 -16.25
C ARG A 72 -9.63 19.51 -15.90
N LEU A 73 -10.79 19.54 -15.26
CA LEU A 73 -11.57 18.34 -15.04
C LEU A 73 -12.22 17.94 -16.35
N LEU A 74 -12.20 16.64 -16.62
CA LEU A 74 -12.91 16.04 -17.73
C LEU A 74 -14.21 15.43 -17.21
N GLU A 75 -15.24 15.52 -18.04
CA GLU A 75 -16.50 14.82 -17.80
C GLU A 75 -16.39 13.36 -18.29
N LEU A 76 -17.37 12.53 -17.90
CA LEU A 76 -17.45 11.11 -18.30
C LEU A 76 -17.33 10.89 -19.82
N ALA A 77 -17.83 11.83 -20.63
CA ALA A 77 -17.85 11.72 -22.09
C ALA A 77 -16.51 12.08 -22.77
N ASP A 78 -15.65 12.83 -22.09
CA ASP A 78 -14.37 13.33 -22.63
C ASP A 78 -13.19 12.40 -22.34
N LEU A 79 -13.47 11.20 -21.82
CA LEU A 79 -12.45 10.23 -21.43
C LEU A 79 -11.94 9.43 -22.62
N GLU A 80 -10.65 9.12 -22.62
CA GLU A 80 -10.00 8.37 -23.69
C GLU A 80 -9.57 6.99 -23.20
N VAL A 81 -9.82 5.97 -24.04
CA VAL A 81 -9.40 4.59 -23.75
C VAL A 81 -7.89 4.50 -23.61
N GLY A 82 -7.44 3.76 -22.59
CA GLY A 82 -6.03 3.55 -22.26
C GLY A 82 -5.43 4.61 -21.35
N LYS A 83 -6.06 5.79 -21.19
CA LYS A 83 -5.59 6.84 -20.30
C LYS A 83 -6.00 6.60 -18.85
N GLU A 84 -5.18 7.11 -17.93
CA GLU A 84 -5.39 7.05 -16.48
C GLU A 84 -5.91 8.38 -15.94
N TYR A 85 -6.81 8.30 -14.97
CA TYR A 85 -7.46 9.45 -14.37
C TYR A 85 -7.63 9.27 -12.87
N GLU A 86 -7.54 10.35 -12.11
CA GLU A 86 -7.97 10.39 -10.71
C GLU A 86 -9.46 10.75 -10.63
N LEU A 87 -10.22 9.97 -9.86
CA LEU A 87 -11.66 10.15 -9.68
C LEU A 87 -11.98 11.34 -8.76
N VAL A 88 -12.87 12.20 -9.24
CA VAL A 88 -13.46 13.33 -8.50
C VAL A 88 -14.98 13.17 -8.48
N ILE A 89 -15.58 13.34 -7.31
CA ILE A 89 -17.02 13.14 -7.12
C ILE A 89 -17.70 14.36 -6.55
N SER A 90 -18.93 14.60 -7.00
CA SER A 90 -19.89 15.43 -6.29
C SER A 90 -21.12 14.59 -5.94
N THR A 91 -21.49 14.58 -4.65
CA THR A 91 -22.49 13.67 -4.10
C THR A 91 -23.71 14.42 -3.58
N TYR A 92 -24.86 13.74 -3.51
CA TYR A 92 -26.07 14.27 -2.89
C TYR A 92 -25.89 14.62 -1.40
N ALA A 93 -24.92 14.00 -0.72
CA ALA A 93 -24.60 14.26 0.68
C ALA A 93 -23.75 15.53 0.91
N GLY A 94 -23.42 16.28 -0.15
CA GLY A 94 -22.75 17.58 -0.03
C GLY A 94 -21.24 17.56 -0.20
N LEU A 95 -20.63 16.42 -0.54
CA LEU A 95 -19.25 16.42 -1.05
C LEU A 95 -19.26 17.08 -2.44
N CYS A 96 -18.49 18.16 -2.62
CA CYS A 96 -18.40 18.91 -3.87
C CYS A 96 -16.99 18.82 -4.43
N ARG A 97 -16.84 18.29 -5.65
CA ARG A 97 -15.56 18.08 -6.34
C ARG A 97 -14.51 17.43 -5.43
N TYR A 98 -14.95 16.45 -4.65
CA TYR A 98 -14.13 15.72 -3.70
C TYR A 98 -13.23 14.72 -4.43
N ARG A 99 -11.93 14.76 -4.15
CA ARG A 99 -10.95 13.85 -4.76
C ARG A 99 -10.94 12.54 -3.98
N VAL A 100 -11.39 11.45 -4.62
CA VAL A 100 -11.42 10.12 -3.99
C VAL A 100 -10.00 9.58 -3.79
N GLY A 101 -9.07 9.98 -4.67
CA GLY A 101 -7.69 9.51 -4.69
C GLY A 101 -7.49 8.20 -5.44
N ASP A 102 -8.54 7.59 -5.97
CA ASP A 102 -8.44 6.39 -6.80
C ASP A 102 -7.99 6.75 -8.22
N ILE A 103 -7.04 5.97 -8.76
CA ILE A 103 -6.55 6.04 -10.13
C ILE A 103 -7.21 4.95 -10.94
N LEU A 104 -7.87 5.36 -12.02
CA LEU A 104 -8.69 4.52 -12.88
C LEU A 104 -8.18 4.62 -14.32
N GLN A 105 -8.01 3.48 -14.98
CA GLN A 105 -7.68 3.42 -16.40
C GLN A 105 -8.96 3.12 -17.19
N VAL A 106 -9.25 3.92 -18.22
CA VAL A 106 -10.40 3.65 -19.10
C VAL A 106 -10.09 2.45 -19.98
N THR A 107 -10.90 1.39 -19.90
CA THR A 107 -10.73 0.18 -20.71
C THR A 107 -11.66 0.12 -21.91
N GLY A 108 -12.71 0.95 -21.93
CA GLY A 108 -13.73 0.94 -22.97
C GLY A 108 -14.99 1.64 -22.52
N PHE A 109 -16.07 1.43 -23.26
CA PHE A 109 -17.38 2.01 -22.99
C PHE A 109 -18.47 0.94 -23.11
N TYR A 110 -19.45 1.00 -22.21
CA TYR A 110 -20.71 0.29 -22.34
C TYR A 110 -21.78 1.30 -22.75
N ASN A 111 -22.21 1.23 -24.02
CA ASN A 111 -22.93 2.31 -24.67
C ASN A 111 -22.12 3.63 -24.57
N ALA A 112 -22.66 4.66 -23.92
CA ALA A 112 -21.96 5.92 -23.66
C ALA A 112 -21.26 5.97 -22.29
N ALA A 113 -21.45 4.96 -21.41
CA ALA A 113 -20.89 4.97 -20.07
C ALA A 113 -19.46 4.38 -20.08
N PRO A 114 -18.45 5.09 -19.55
CA PRO A 114 -17.08 4.59 -19.51
C PRO A 114 -16.94 3.41 -18.54
N GLN A 115 -16.05 2.49 -18.91
CA GLN A 115 -15.63 1.35 -18.11
C GLN A 115 -14.19 1.53 -17.65
N PHE A 116 -13.93 1.21 -16.38
CA PHE A 116 -12.66 1.48 -15.74
C PHE A 116 -12.05 0.25 -15.12
N ARG A 117 -10.76 0.06 -15.35
CA ARG A 117 -9.91 -0.80 -14.53
C ARG A 117 -9.41 0.02 -13.35
N PHE A 118 -9.57 -0.52 -12.14
CA PHE A 118 -8.96 0.06 -10.95
C PHE A 118 -7.44 -0.17 -10.99
N VAL A 119 -6.65 0.90 -10.97
CA VAL A 119 -5.19 0.81 -10.99
C VAL A 119 -4.67 0.76 -9.56
N ARG A 120 -4.93 1.80 -8.78
CA ARG A 120 -4.47 1.96 -7.40
C ARG A 120 -5.18 3.11 -6.70
N ARG A 121 -5.04 3.19 -5.38
CA ARG A 121 -5.34 4.43 -4.64
C ARG A 121 -4.04 5.20 -4.41
N LYS A 122 -4.05 6.51 -4.64
CA LYS A 122 -2.90 7.39 -4.40
C LYS A 122 -2.45 7.28 -2.95
N ASN A 123 -1.13 7.34 -2.77
CA ASN A 123 -0.44 7.34 -1.48
C ASN A 123 -0.66 6.08 -0.62
N VAL A 124 -1.18 4.97 -1.15
CA VAL A 124 -1.23 3.71 -0.39
C VAL A 124 0.05 2.93 -0.66
N LEU A 125 0.82 2.66 0.40
CA LEU A 125 2.07 1.92 0.37
C LEU A 125 1.86 0.45 0.76
N LEU A 126 1.13 0.20 1.85
CA LEU A 126 0.81 -1.14 2.37
C LEU A 126 -0.70 -1.26 2.64
N SER A 127 -1.21 -2.47 2.46
CA SER A 127 -2.62 -2.84 2.71
C SER A 127 -2.77 -4.35 2.77
N ILE A 128 -3.32 -4.88 3.86
CA ILE A 128 -3.66 -6.31 4.02
C ILE A 128 -5.16 -6.51 3.80
N ASP A 129 -5.99 -5.67 4.40
CA ASP A 129 -7.45 -5.67 4.31
C ASP A 129 -7.92 -4.30 3.80
N ALA A 130 -8.84 -3.61 4.47
CA ALA A 130 -9.20 -2.23 4.17
C ALA A 130 -8.26 -1.19 4.78
N ASP A 131 -7.23 -1.62 5.53
CA ASP A 131 -6.19 -0.74 6.04
C ASP A 131 -5.36 -0.17 4.89
N LYS A 132 -4.99 1.10 5.02
CA LYS A 132 -4.24 1.85 4.01
C LYS A 132 -3.18 2.63 4.74
N THR A 133 -1.94 2.16 4.66
CA THR A 133 -0.79 2.85 5.25
C THR A 133 -0.04 3.59 4.16
N ASP A 134 0.21 4.88 4.36
CA ASP A 134 1.01 5.70 3.44
C ASP A 134 2.50 5.72 3.82
N GLU A 135 3.32 6.31 2.95
CA GLU A 135 4.77 6.41 3.18
C GLU A 135 5.11 7.27 4.41
N ALA A 136 4.33 8.31 4.70
CA ALA A 136 4.59 9.21 5.82
C ALA A 136 4.26 8.55 7.16
N GLU A 137 3.16 7.78 7.22
CA GLU A 137 2.79 6.95 8.37
C GLU A 137 3.84 5.87 8.62
N LEU A 138 4.32 5.20 7.57
CA LEU A 138 5.38 4.21 7.71
C LEU A 138 6.68 4.87 8.19
N GLN A 139 7.12 5.98 7.58
CA GLN A 139 8.33 6.69 7.99
C GLN A 139 8.24 7.15 9.45
N LYS A 140 7.08 7.67 9.89
CA LYS A 140 6.86 8.05 11.29
C LYS A 140 6.98 6.84 12.22
N GLY A 141 6.47 5.67 11.82
CA GLY A 141 6.64 4.43 12.57
C GLY A 141 8.11 4.03 12.71
N ILE A 142 8.88 4.12 11.62
CA ILE A 142 10.33 3.88 11.62
C ILE A 142 11.04 4.85 12.56
N ASP A 143 10.77 6.15 12.44
CA ASP A 143 11.39 7.20 13.25
C ASP A 143 11.18 6.94 14.74
N ASN A 144 9.94 6.66 15.15
CA ASN A 144 9.60 6.34 16.54
C ASN A 144 10.29 5.05 17.03
N ALA A 145 10.34 4.01 16.20
CA ALA A 145 10.98 2.75 16.56
C ALA A 145 12.51 2.89 16.68
N THR A 146 13.13 3.74 15.84
CA THR A 146 14.57 4.00 15.89
C THR A 146 15.01 4.71 17.18
N GLU A 147 14.10 5.37 17.90
CA GLU A 147 14.42 5.96 19.20
C GLU A 147 14.87 4.91 20.23
N LEU A 148 14.29 3.71 20.18
CA LEU A 148 14.70 2.59 21.04
C LEU A 148 16.11 2.06 20.70
N LEU A 149 16.54 2.21 19.45
CA LEU A 149 17.86 1.75 19.00
C LEU A 149 18.99 2.70 19.39
N ARG A 150 18.67 3.95 19.77
CA ARG A 150 19.68 4.95 20.16
C ARG A 150 20.50 4.52 21.37
N GLU A 151 19.88 3.81 22.32
CA GLU A 151 20.56 3.27 23.51
C GLU A 151 21.66 2.27 23.16
N PHE A 152 21.55 1.61 21.99
CA PHE A 152 22.49 0.63 21.48
C PHE A 152 23.43 1.22 20.43
N ASN A 153 23.46 2.54 20.28
CA ASN A 153 24.22 3.26 19.25
C ASN A 153 24.03 2.66 17.83
N THR A 154 22.82 2.16 17.58
CA THR A 154 22.45 1.48 16.34
C THR A 154 21.49 2.36 15.56
N SER A 155 21.68 2.43 14.25
CA SER A 155 20.79 3.17 13.35
C SER A 155 20.32 2.29 12.20
N VAL A 156 19.08 2.52 11.75
CA VAL A 156 18.58 1.96 10.49
C VAL A 156 19.24 2.71 9.34
N VAL A 157 20.02 2.00 8.53
CA VAL A 157 20.69 2.54 7.34
C VAL A 157 19.66 2.72 6.24
N GLU A 158 18.91 1.66 5.97
CA GLU A 158 17.90 1.64 4.94
C GLU A 158 16.80 0.65 5.33
N TYR A 159 15.60 0.88 4.78
CA TYR A 159 14.47 0.00 4.99
C TYR A 159 13.57 -0.10 3.77
N THR A 160 12.87 -1.22 3.66
CA THR A 160 11.76 -1.42 2.73
C THR A 160 10.67 -2.25 3.40
N SER A 161 9.51 -2.36 2.76
CA SER A 161 8.37 -3.06 3.31
C SER A 161 7.66 -3.92 2.27
N TYR A 162 6.89 -4.89 2.72
CA TYR A 162 5.88 -5.55 1.88
C TYR A 162 4.73 -6.08 2.73
N ALA A 163 3.61 -6.38 2.07
CA ALA A 163 2.44 -7.00 2.67
C ALA A 163 2.51 -8.52 2.48
N ASP A 164 2.72 -9.28 3.55
CA ASP A 164 2.76 -10.75 3.49
C ASP A 164 1.36 -11.35 3.61
N THR A 165 0.96 -12.07 2.57
CA THR A 165 -0.34 -12.76 2.48
C THR A 165 -0.19 -14.28 2.36
N LYS A 166 1.01 -14.82 2.62
CA LYS A 166 1.27 -16.27 2.60
C LYS A 166 0.57 -16.99 3.75
N THR A 167 0.46 -16.33 4.90
CA THR A 167 -0.25 -16.82 6.09
C THR A 167 -1.54 -16.03 6.31
N PHE A 168 -2.51 -16.63 7.02
CA PHE A 168 -3.74 -15.96 7.42
C PHE A 168 -3.82 -15.85 8.96
N PRO A 169 -4.05 -14.65 9.52
CA PRO A 169 -4.14 -13.36 8.83
C PRO A 169 -2.81 -12.93 8.21
N GLY A 170 -2.87 -12.15 7.13
CA GLY A 170 -1.67 -11.52 6.54
C GLY A 170 -1.12 -10.41 7.44
N HIS A 171 0.12 -9.99 7.25
CA HIS A 171 0.77 -8.99 8.09
C HIS A 171 1.78 -8.14 7.32
N TYR A 172 2.20 -7.04 7.94
CA TYR A 172 3.25 -6.19 7.40
C TYR A 172 4.62 -6.74 7.74
N VAL A 173 5.52 -6.75 6.76
CA VAL A 173 6.92 -7.11 6.94
C VAL A 173 7.79 -5.94 6.56
N ILE A 174 8.69 -5.56 7.46
CA ILE A 174 9.62 -4.46 7.29
C ILE A 174 11.04 -5.02 7.32
N TYR A 175 11.81 -4.79 6.25
CA TYR A 175 13.23 -5.13 6.22
C TYR A 175 14.05 -3.97 6.74
N TRP A 176 14.95 -4.24 7.69
CA TRP A 176 15.88 -3.27 8.25
C TRP A 176 17.32 -3.70 7.99
N GLU A 177 18.10 -2.82 7.34
CA GLU A 177 19.56 -2.90 7.40
C GLU A 177 20.04 -2.01 8.54
N LEU A 178 20.72 -2.61 9.51
CA LEU A 178 21.19 -1.92 10.72
C LEU A 178 22.69 -1.66 10.64
N MET A 179 23.11 -0.49 11.16
CA MET A 179 24.51 -0.16 11.38
C MET A 179 24.74 0.10 12.86
N VAL A 180 25.56 -0.73 13.48
CA VAL A 180 26.08 -0.53 14.83
C VAL A 180 27.28 0.39 14.74
N LYS A 181 27.19 1.61 15.28
CA LYS A 181 28.24 2.63 15.14
C LYS A 181 29.47 2.36 15.99
N ASP A 182 29.30 1.61 17.09
CA ASP A 182 30.39 1.25 17.99
C ASP A 182 30.39 -0.27 18.22
N PRO A 183 31.38 -1.01 17.69
CA PRO A 183 31.46 -2.46 17.84
C PRO A 183 31.73 -2.93 19.28
N SER A 184 32.03 -2.01 20.22
CA SER A 184 32.17 -2.33 21.64
C SER A 184 30.82 -2.39 22.39
N ILE A 185 29.74 -1.86 21.79
CA ILE A 185 28.38 -1.90 22.34
C ILE A 185 27.67 -3.13 21.78
N SER A 186 26.97 -3.87 22.64
CA SER A 186 26.18 -5.03 22.21
C SER A 186 25.08 -4.61 21.24
N ALA A 187 24.90 -5.37 20.17
CA ALA A 187 23.79 -5.19 19.24
C ALA A 187 22.43 -5.24 19.99
N PRO A 188 21.37 -4.60 19.43
CA PRO A 188 20.03 -4.63 20.03
C PRO A 188 19.57 -6.07 20.28
N SER A 189 19.04 -6.34 21.47
CA SER A 189 18.51 -7.66 21.78
C SER A 189 17.23 -7.96 20.99
N HIS A 190 16.90 -9.24 20.84
CA HIS A 190 15.62 -9.67 20.25
C HIS A 190 14.41 -9.01 20.92
N GLU A 191 14.46 -8.80 22.24
CA GLU A 191 13.38 -8.15 22.97
C GLU A 191 13.20 -6.68 22.57
N VAL A 192 14.30 -5.96 22.33
CA VAL A 192 14.27 -4.57 21.87
C VAL A 192 13.71 -4.49 20.45
N LEU A 193 14.08 -5.41 19.56
CA LEU A 193 13.57 -5.45 18.19
C LEU A 193 12.09 -5.85 18.14
N ASN A 194 11.65 -6.78 18.99
CA ASN A 194 10.22 -7.07 19.19
C ASN A 194 9.46 -5.83 19.68
N ARG A 195 10.02 -5.06 20.64
CA ARG A 195 9.43 -3.79 21.08
C ARG A 195 9.41 -2.73 19.98
N CYS A 196 10.40 -2.69 19.10
CA CYS A 196 10.39 -1.83 17.92
C CYS A 196 9.17 -2.13 17.03
N CYS A 197 8.86 -3.42 16.82
CA CYS A 197 7.67 -3.82 16.06
C CYS A 197 6.39 -3.23 16.69
N LEU A 198 6.23 -3.32 18.01
CA LEU A 198 5.07 -2.75 18.71
C LEU A 198 5.01 -1.22 18.58
N VAL A 199 6.14 -0.52 18.75
CA VAL A 199 6.19 0.95 18.58
C VAL A 199 5.80 1.37 17.16
N MET A 200 6.20 0.59 16.15
CA MET A 200 5.72 0.81 14.79
C MET A 200 4.21 0.64 14.70
N GLU A 201 3.65 -0.47 15.21
CA GLU A 201 2.19 -0.73 15.19
C GLU A 201 1.39 0.38 15.89
N GLU A 202 1.88 0.90 17.02
CA GLU A 202 1.26 2.02 17.76
C GLU A 202 1.25 3.33 16.97
N SER A 203 2.22 3.51 16.08
CA SER A 203 2.36 4.71 15.26
C SER A 203 1.48 4.69 14.01
N LEU A 204 0.94 3.52 13.63
CA LEU A 204 0.06 3.36 12.48
C LEU A 204 -1.36 3.86 12.76
N ASN A 205 -2.11 4.07 11.68
CA ASN A 205 -3.44 4.65 11.74
C ASN A 205 -4.46 3.77 12.50
N SER A 206 -5.58 4.38 12.85
CA SER A 206 -6.62 3.72 13.66
C SER A 206 -7.20 2.47 12.98
N VAL A 207 -7.27 2.43 11.63
CA VAL A 207 -7.82 1.28 10.90
C VAL A 207 -6.89 0.07 11.03
N TYR A 208 -5.58 0.26 10.86
CA TYR A 208 -4.60 -0.80 11.10
C TYR A 208 -4.71 -1.35 12.52
N ARG A 209 -4.71 -0.46 13.53
CA ARG A 209 -4.80 -0.87 14.94
C ARG A 209 -6.14 -1.53 15.28
N GLN A 210 -7.25 -1.08 14.69
CA GLN A 210 -8.55 -1.74 14.81
C GLN A 210 -8.48 -3.18 14.29
N TYR A 211 -7.90 -3.40 13.11
CA TYR A 211 -7.81 -4.72 12.49
C TYR A 211 -6.82 -5.66 13.19
N ARG A 212 -5.83 -5.12 13.90
CA ARG A 212 -4.99 -5.90 14.82
C ARG A 212 -5.74 -6.31 16.10
N VAL A 213 -6.52 -5.41 16.70
CA VAL A 213 -7.09 -5.59 18.05
C VAL A 213 -8.49 -6.21 18.04
N SER A 214 -9.40 -5.59 17.30
CA SER A 214 -10.83 -5.95 17.26
C SER A 214 -11.09 -7.06 16.25
N ASP A 215 -10.77 -6.80 14.98
CA ASP A 215 -11.27 -7.61 13.87
C ASP A 215 -10.35 -8.82 13.59
N LYS A 216 -9.10 -8.76 14.06
CA LYS A 216 -8.07 -9.81 13.97
C LYS A 216 -7.81 -10.28 12.53
N THR A 217 -7.97 -9.38 11.56
CA THR A 217 -7.71 -9.63 10.13
C THR A 217 -6.28 -9.30 9.71
N ILE A 218 -5.51 -8.64 10.59
CA ILE A 218 -4.08 -8.37 10.40
C ILE A 218 -3.26 -9.09 11.49
N GLY A 219 -2.22 -9.81 11.09
CA GLY A 219 -1.25 -10.46 11.97
C GLY A 219 -0.22 -9.48 12.55
N PRO A 220 0.63 -9.94 13.51
CA PRO A 220 1.65 -9.09 14.11
C PRO A 220 2.65 -8.58 13.09
N LEU A 221 2.97 -7.27 13.16
CA LEU A 221 4.03 -6.68 12.35
C LEU A 221 5.35 -7.41 12.59
N GLU A 222 6.04 -7.70 11.49
CA GLU A 222 7.31 -8.41 11.44
C GLU A 222 8.43 -7.46 11.03
N ILE A 223 9.53 -7.45 11.78
CA ILE A 223 10.79 -6.83 11.36
C ILE A 223 11.78 -7.94 11.00
N ARG A 224 12.32 -7.88 9.78
CA ARG A 224 13.40 -8.73 9.29
C ARG A 224 14.69 -7.92 9.24
N VAL A 225 15.65 -8.26 10.08
CA VAL A 225 16.98 -7.63 10.03
C VAL A 225 17.79 -8.32 8.95
N VAL A 226 18.35 -7.56 8.02
CA VAL A 226 19.18 -8.06 6.91
C VAL A 226 20.65 -7.72 7.12
N LYS A 227 21.53 -8.49 6.49
CA LYS A 227 22.99 -8.27 6.49
C LYS A 227 23.35 -6.88 5.98
N SER A 228 24.44 -6.32 6.49
CA SER A 228 24.99 -5.07 5.92
C SER A 228 25.42 -5.27 4.46
N GLY A 229 25.15 -4.27 3.62
CA GLY A 229 25.35 -4.31 2.17
C GLY A 229 24.18 -4.92 1.38
N THR A 230 23.09 -5.34 2.04
CA THR A 230 21.93 -5.94 1.35
C THR A 230 21.24 -4.92 0.44
N PHE A 231 21.08 -3.67 0.89
CA PHE A 231 20.47 -2.64 0.06
C PHE A 231 21.39 -2.13 -1.05
N GLU A 232 22.71 -2.29 -0.92
CA GLU A 232 23.68 -2.06 -2.00
C GLU A 232 23.51 -3.11 -3.11
N GLU A 233 23.41 -4.40 -2.74
CA GLU A 233 23.10 -5.46 -3.72
C GLU A 233 21.74 -5.27 -4.39
N LEU A 234 20.74 -4.80 -3.63
CA LEU A 234 19.43 -4.47 -4.18
C LEU A 234 19.51 -3.33 -5.20
N MET A 235 20.32 -2.31 -4.92
CA MET A 235 20.58 -1.21 -5.83
C MET A 235 21.27 -1.71 -7.11
N ASP A 236 22.30 -2.54 -7.00
CA ASP A 236 23.00 -3.12 -8.15
C ASP A 236 22.05 -3.95 -9.02
N TYR A 237 21.17 -4.73 -8.39
CA TYR A 237 20.13 -5.46 -9.10
C TYR A 237 19.17 -4.53 -9.84
N ALA A 238 18.71 -3.44 -9.23
CA ALA A 238 17.85 -2.46 -9.88
C ALA A 238 18.56 -1.75 -11.06
N ILE A 239 19.84 -1.40 -10.92
CA ILE A 239 20.66 -0.80 -11.98
C ILE A 239 20.81 -1.77 -13.16
N SER A 240 21.05 -3.06 -12.89
CA SER A 240 21.14 -4.09 -13.94
C SER A 240 19.88 -4.20 -14.79
N ARG A 241 18.72 -3.80 -14.24
CA ARG A 241 17.42 -3.75 -14.92
C ARG A 241 17.08 -2.39 -15.52
N GLY A 242 18.03 -1.45 -15.56
CA GLY A 242 17.90 -0.16 -16.23
C GLY A 242 17.56 1.02 -15.32
N ALA A 243 17.65 0.88 -14.00
CA ALA A 243 17.55 2.04 -13.10
C ALA A 243 18.77 2.97 -13.26
N SER A 244 18.53 4.27 -13.26
CA SER A 244 19.61 5.27 -13.30
C SER A 244 20.33 5.35 -11.95
N ILE A 245 21.65 5.17 -11.97
CA ILE A 245 22.50 5.15 -10.77
C ILE A 245 22.38 6.44 -9.94
N ASN A 246 22.28 7.60 -10.59
CA ASN A 246 22.26 8.91 -9.92
C ASN A 246 20.87 9.31 -9.38
N GLN A 247 19.83 8.55 -9.70
CA GLN A 247 18.45 8.83 -9.29
C GLN A 247 17.85 7.71 -8.44
N TYR A 248 18.62 6.65 -8.19
CA TYR A 248 18.12 5.51 -7.44
C TYR A 248 17.86 5.91 -5.98
N LYS A 249 16.69 5.53 -5.50
CA LYS A 249 16.32 5.51 -4.08
C LYS A 249 15.73 4.15 -3.79
N ALA A 250 16.08 3.58 -2.63
CA ALA A 250 15.50 2.31 -2.21
C ALA A 250 13.96 2.43 -2.19
N PRO A 251 13.23 1.51 -2.84
CA PRO A 251 11.77 1.55 -2.83
C PRO A 251 11.26 1.30 -1.41
N ARG A 252 10.32 2.11 -0.94
CA ARG A 252 9.73 1.97 0.40
C ARG A 252 8.78 0.79 0.54
N CYS A 253 8.28 0.27 -0.58
CA CYS A 253 7.53 -0.98 -0.64
C CYS A 253 7.90 -1.77 -1.89
N VAL A 254 8.02 -3.09 -1.74
CA VAL A 254 8.38 -4.04 -2.80
C VAL A 254 7.32 -5.11 -2.93
N ASN A 255 7.00 -5.49 -4.17
CA ASN A 255 6.04 -6.56 -4.48
C ASN A 255 6.51 -7.41 -5.68
N PHE A 256 7.83 -7.48 -5.88
CA PHE A 256 8.43 -8.21 -7.00
C PHE A 256 9.21 -9.40 -6.46
N SER A 257 8.79 -10.62 -6.83
CA SER A 257 9.26 -11.86 -6.22
C SER A 257 10.79 -12.01 -6.21
N PRO A 258 11.54 -11.73 -7.31
CA PRO A 258 12.99 -11.81 -7.27
C PRO A 258 13.67 -10.86 -6.27
N ILE A 259 13.11 -9.67 -6.04
CA ILE A 259 13.61 -8.73 -5.03
C ILE A 259 13.33 -9.25 -3.63
N MET A 260 12.15 -9.82 -3.41
CA MET A 260 11.80 -10.43 -2.13
C MET A 260 12.69 -11.63 -1.80
N GLU A 261 12.97 -12.49 -2.78
CA GLU A 261 13.88 -13.63 -2.62
C GLU A 261 15.30 -13.19 -2.25
N LEU A 262 15.81 -12.12 -2.88
CA LEU A 262 17.10 -11.52 -2.53
C LEU A 262 17.11 -11.04 -1.08
N LEU A 263 16.10 -10.27 -0.67
CA LEU A 263 15.97 -9.76 0.69
C LEU A 263 15.86 -10.92 1.71
N ASP A 264 15.01 -11.91 1.44
CA ASP A 264 14.81 -13.09 2.27
C ASP A 264 16.10 -13.91 2.44
N SER A 265 16.92 -14.03 1.39
CA SER A 265 18.20 -14.75 1.45
C SER A 265 19.25 -14.07 2.35
N ARG A 266 19.07 -12.79 2.66
CA ARG A 266 19.98 -11.96 3.45
C ARG A 266 19.48 -11.69 4.87
N VAL A 267 18.36 -12.27 5.28
CA VAL A 267 17.80 -12.12 6.62
C VAL A 267 18.71 -12.79 7.65
N GLU A 268 19.10 -12.05 8.69
CA GLU A 268 19.85 -12.55 9.84
C GLU A 268 18.93 -12.92 11.00
N SER A 269 17.86 -12.15 11.21
CA SER A 269 16.91 -12.41 12.29
C SER A 269 15.53 -11.86 11.99
N VAL A 270 14.52 -12.50 12.59
CA VAL A 270 13.11 -12.20 12.42
C VAL A 270 12.49 -11.91 13.79
N HIS A 271 11.70 -10.84 13.87
CA HIS A 271 11.12 -10.32 15.10
C HIS A 271 9.67 -9.96 14.85
N PHE A 272 8.81 -10.22 15.84
CA PHE A 272 7.37 -9.94 15.74
C PHE A 272 6.94 -9.05 16.89
N SER A 273 5.89 -8.25 16.65
CA SER A 273 5.25 -7.49 17.72
C SER A 273 4.78 -8.42 18.85
N PRO A 274 5.25 -8.22 20.11
CA PRO A 274 4.98 -9.13 21.22
C PRO A 274 3.59 -8.91 21.84
N ALA A 275 2.92 -7.82 21.49
CA ALA A 275 1.62 -7.45 22.02
C ALA A 275 0.75 -6.81 20.93
N LEU A 276 -0.52 -6.57 21.25
CA LEU A 276 -1.40 -5.80 20.38
C LEU A 276 -1.18 -4.30 20.61
N PRO A 277 -1.27 -3.46 19.57
CA PRO A 277 -1.23 -2.01 19.74
C PRO A 277 -2.49 -1.53 20.48
N HIS A 278 -2.43 -0.34 21.07
CA HIS A 278 -3.56 0.25 21.74
C HIS A 278 -4.60 0.75 20.73
N TRP A 279 -5.85 0.32 20.91
CA TRP A 279 -6.97 0.81 20.11
C TRP A 279 -8.25 0.90 20.95
N THR A 280 -9.02 1.96 20.75
CA THR A 280 -10.37 2.12 21.28
C THR A 280 -11.29 2.69 20.19
N PRO A 281 -12.61 2.45 20.25
CA PRO A 281 -13.58 3.01 19.29
C PRO A 281 -13.72 4.54 19.36
N GLU A 282 -13.26 5.16 20.46
CA GLU A 282 -13.37 6.60 20.70
C GLU A 282 -12.36 7.37 19.85
N ARG A 283 -12.84 8.33 19.05
CA ARG A 283 -11.94 9.29 18.38
C ARG A 283 -11.39 10.25 19.44
N ARG A 284 -10.09 10.15 19.75
CA ARG A 284 -9.40 11.22 20.48
C ARG A 284 -9.42 12.46 19.58
N HIS A 285 -10.20 13.46 19.98
CA HIS A 285 -10.29 14.77 19.35
C HIS A 285 -9.04 15.61 19.62
#